data_AF-A0A382IRM9-F1
#
_entry.id   AF-A0A382IRM9-F1
#
_cell.length_a   1.000
_cell.length_b   1.000
_cell.length_c   1.000
_cell.angle_alpha   90.00
_cell.angle_beta   90.00
_cell.angle_gamma   90.00
#
_symmetry.space_group_name_H-M   'P 1'
#
loop_
_entity.id
_entity.type
_entity.pdbx_description
1 polymer ?
#
loop_
_entity_poly.entity_id
_entity_poly.type
_entity_poly.pdbx_seq_one_letter_code
_entity_poly.pdbx_strand_id
1 'polypeptide(L)'
;PVDLVSGGTSESDAVVNLARFLQTLDDDGDPTNGISIGETVKTELKAAATQVDFTVKPSEFEEKNAAVLTKVKAVPLSGGASRTVVSAASAKSHLQASITKLNLSVHASRYIATESDLPACNSLRVGHLYFVGADSKFRYCTSGSAWQKITFTTGALDWKGTLSSAPSSPQKGWAYLNSSNNKTYIYTGSEWDILASGGSSSSGGGGTNGLNSLVVTTTESAGSNCTYGGQKIQTGLDSDGDGTLQSSQIAKTVYICNGATGSTGATGATGDNGTTGATGASGKNGLVTVVDEGKGSNCINGGKKISYGTDANSNGALDSSEVAGTTYLCELSSSGSGSGSGSGSGSSSCSVNGA
;
A
#
# COMPACT_ATOMS: atom_id res chain seq x y z
N PRO A 1 -7.49 -4.41 -19.84
CA PRO A 1 -8.18 -3.66 -20.92
C PRO A 1 -7.36 -2.50 -21.50
N VAL A 2 -6.88 -1.58 -20.65
CA VAL A 2 -6.13 -0.39 -21.10
C VAL A 2 -4.89 -0.76 -21.92
N ASP A 3 -4.15 -1.79 -21.51
CA ASP A 3 -2.90 -2.21 -22.18
C ASP A 3 -3.12 -2.92 -23.52
N LEU A 4 -4.34 -3.38 -23.76
CA LEU A 4 -4.70 -4.10 -24.99
C LEU A 4 -5.11 -3.14 -26.11
N VAL A 5 -5.29 -1.86 -25.80
CA VAL A 5 -5.61 -0.81 -26.77
C VAL A 5 -4.43 0.15 -26.82
N SER A 6 -3.74 0.19 -27.97
CA SER A 6 -2.60 1.08 -28.16
C SER A 6 -2.99 2.54 -27.92
N GLY A 7 -2.29 3.23 -27.02
CA GLY A 7 -2.60 4.61 -26.61
C GLY A 7 -3.93 4.78 -25.87
N GLY A 8 -4.61 3.69 -25.51
CA GLY A 8 -5.90 3.71 -24.83
C GLY A 8 -5.79 4.25 -23.40
N THR A 9 -6.85 4.92 -22.96
CA THR A 9 -7.05 5.36 -21.57
C THR A 9 -8.29 4.69 -21.00
N SER A 10 -8.55 4.80 -19.69
CA SER A 10 -9.81 4.33 -19.08
C SER A 10 -11.06 4.97 -19.69
N GLU A 11 -10.89 6.09 -20.40
CA GLU A 11 -11.95 6.87 -21.03
C GLU A 11 -12.14 6.53 -22.50
N SER A 12 -11.19 5.81 -23.12
CA SER A 12 -11.25 5.50 -24.54
C SER A 12 -12.37 4.51 -24.84
N ASP A 13 -13.18 4.81 -25.86
CA ASP A 13 -14.32 3.97 -26.28
C ASP A 13 -13.94 2.50 -26.45
N ALA A 14 -12.80 2.22 -27.11
CA ALA A 14 -12.30 0.86 -27.27
C ALA A 14 -11.95 0.15 -25.95
N VAL A 15 -11.39 0.88 -24.98
CA VAL A 15 -11.07 0.33 -23.66
C VAL A 15 -12.35 0.09 -22.87
N VAL A 16 -13.32 1.01 -22.93
CA VAL A 16 -14.63 0.86 -22.28
C VAL A 16 -15.38 -0.32 -22.85
N ASN A 17 -15.44 -0.46 -24.18
CA ASN A 17 -16.08 -1.60 -24.85
C ASN A 17 -15.40 -2.93 -24.53
N LEU A 18 -14.07 -2.94 -24.44
CA LEU A 18 -13.32 -4.13 -24.04
C LEU A 18 -13.59 -4.51 -22.58
N ALA A 19 -13.58 -3.54 -21.65
CA ALA A 19 -13.91 -3.78 -20.26
C ALA A 19 -15.36 -4.26 -20.09
N ARG A 20 -16.28 -3.63 -20.83
CA ARG A 20 -17.69 -4.00 -20.92
C ARG A 20 -17.87 -5.44 -21.38
N PHE A 21 -17.17 -5.84 -22.43
CA PHE A 21 -17.21 -7.20 -22.94
C PHE A 21 -16.66 -8.20 -21.93
N LEU A 22 -15.49 -7.94 -21.34
CA LEU A 22 -14.90 -8.83 -20.33
C LEU A 22 -15.80 -9.03 -19.11
N GLN A 23 -16.40 -7.96 -18.57
CA GLN A 23 -17.36 -8.08 -17.47
C GLN A 23 -18.65 -8.80 -17.89
N THR A 24 -19.05 -8.70 -19.16
CA THR A 24 -20.20 -9.46 -19.68
C THR A 24 -19.89 -10.97 -19.78
N LEU A 25 -18.63 -11.35 -19.96
CA LEU A 25 -18.20 -12.76 -20.03
C LEU A 25 -18.02 -13.42 -18.67
N ASP A 26 -18.10 -12.65 -17.60
CA ASP A 26 -17.82 -13.11 -16.24
C ASP A 26 -18.83 -14.17 -15.78
N ASP A 27 -18.35 -15.28 -15.23
CA ASP A 27 -19.15 -16.49 -15.00
C ASP A 27 -20.25 -16.31 -13.97
N ASP A 28 -19.96 -15.63 -12.87
CA ASP A 28 -20.92 -15.35 -11.79
C ASP A 28 -21.56 -13.97 -11.94
N GLY A 29 -21.03 -13.11 -12.82
CA GLY A 29 -21.50 -11.76 -13.06
C GLY A 29 -21.14 -10.78 -11.94
N ASP A 30 -20.23 -11.16 -11.04
CA ASP A 30 -19.69 -10.29 -9.99
C ASP A 30 -18.23 -9.93 -10.29
N PRO A 31 -17.98 -8.80 -10.98
CA PRO A 31 -16.62 -8.43 -11.37
C PRO A 31 -15.77 -8.01 -10.16
N THR A 32 -16.34 -7.86 -8.95
CA THR A 32 -15.60 -7.39 -7.77
C THR A 32 -14.65 -8.44 -7.20
N ASN A 33 -14.89 -9.72 -7.49
CA ASN A 33 -14.08 -10.84 -7.01
C ASN A 33 -13.02 -11.33 -8.04
N GLY A 34 -13.01 -10.73 -9.23
CA GLY A 34 -12.21 -11.16 -10.37
C GLY A 34 -13.05 -11.15 -11.64
N ILE A 35 -12.47 -11.51 -12.78
CA ILE A 35 -13.25 -11.85 -13.98
C ILE A 35 -12.87 -13.28 -14.34
N SER A 36 -13.81 -14.20 -14.21
CA SER A 36 -13.65 -15.61 -14.59
C SER A 36 -14.46 -15.90 -15.85
N ILE A 37 -13.84 -16.52 -16.85
CA ILE A 37 -14.54 -16.90 -18.09
C ILE A 37 -14.59 -18.43 -18.19
N GLY A 38 -15.79 -18.97 -18.19
CA GLY A 38 -16.07 -20.39 -18.14
C GLY A 38 -15.87 -21.08 -19.47
N GLU A 39 -15.68 -22.40 -19.44
CA GLU A 39 -15.35 -23.17 -20.64
C GLU A 39 -16.50 -23.18 -21.67
N THR A 40 -17.75 -23.17 -21.20
CA THR A 40 -18.94 -23.07 -22.07
C THR A 40 -18.95 -21.74 -22.83
N VAL A 41 -18.70 -20.62 -22.15
CA VAL A 41 -18.61 -19.29 -22.77
C VAL A 41 -17.45 -19.24 -23.78
N LYS A 42 -16.28 -19.78 -23.43
CA LYS A 42 -15.13 -19.89 -24.35
C LYS A 42 -15.47 -20.70 -25.59
N THR A 43 -16.21 -21.80 -25.44
CA THR A 43 -16.63 -22.66 -26.54
C THR A 43 -17.57 -21.93 -27.50
N GLU A 44 -18.55 -21.21 -26.96
CA GLU A 44 -19.46 -20.38 -27.77
C GLU A 44 -18.73 -19.25 -28.50
N LEU A 45 -17.76 -18.60 -27.85
CA LEU A 45 -16.92 -17.57 -28.47
C LEU A 45 -16.07 -18.14 -29.61
N LYS A 46 -15.47 -19.34 -29.43
CA LYS A 46 -14.74 -20.04 -30.50
C LYS A 46 -15.67 -20.39 -31.66
N ALA A 47 -16.89 -20.84 -31.37
CA ALA A 47 -17.89 -21.19 -32.37
C ALA A 47 -18.51 -19.96 -33.06
N ALA A 48 -18.42 -18.76 -32.48
CA ALA A 48 -18.89 -17.53 -33.11
C ALA A 48 -18.10 -17.20 -34.38
N ALA A 49 -16.77 -17.44 -34.38
CA ALA A 49 -15.85 -17.13 -35.48
C ALA A 49 -15.94 -15.69 -36.02
N THR A 50 -16.54 -14.76 -35.25
CA THR A 50 -16.73 -13.36 -35.61
C THR A 50 -15.88 -12.49 -34.69
N GLN A 51 -15.11 -11.57 -35.29
CA GLN A 51 -14.34 -10.59 -34.54
C GLN A 51 -15.29 -9.60 -33.84
N VAL A 52 -15.02 -9.31 -32.57
CA VAL A 52 -15.71 -8.24 -31.84
C VAL A 52 -15.05 -6.91 -32.19
N ASP A 53 -15.84 -5.95 -32.67
CA ASP A 53 -15.39 -4.59 -32.92
C ASP A 53 -15.54 -3.76 -31.66
N PHE A 54 -14.40 -3.45 -31.03
CA PHE A 54 -14.34 -2.60 -29.85
C PHE A 54 -14.25 -1.11 -30.21
N THR A 55 -13.95 -0.75 -31.46
CA THR A 55 -13.65 0.63 -31.86
C THR A 55 -14.88 1.50 -32.09
N VAL A 56 -16.06 0.88 -32.16
CA VAL A 56 -17.36 1.56 -32.29
C VAL A 56 -17.70 2.41 -31.07
N LYS A 57 -18.64 3.35 -31.23
CA LYS A 57 -19.14 4.13 -30.10
C LYS A 57 -19.80 3.20 -29.07
N PRO A 58 -19.69 3.47 -27.75
CA PRO A 58 -20.31 2.62 -26.73
C PRO A 58 -21.82 2.43 -26.88
N SER A 59 -22.52 3.42 -27.46
CA SER A 59 -23.96 3.33 -27.78
C SER A 59 -24.29 2.34 -28.89
N GLU A 60 -23.34 2.07 -29.80
CA GLU A 60 -23.51 1.19 -30.96
C GLU A 60 -22.95 -0.22 -30.70
N PHE A 61 -22.22 -0.41 -29.60
CA PHE A 61 -21.48 -1.64 -29.30
C PHE A 61 -22.35 -2.90 -29.36
N GLU A 62 -23.57 -2.87 -28.80
CA GLU A 62 -24.45 -4.02 -28.80
C GLU A 62 -24.99 -4.37 -30.19
N GLU A 63 -25.39 -3.35 -30.95
CA GLU A 63 -25.94 -3.52 -32.30
C GLU A 63 -24.87 -4.07 -33.24
N LYS A 64 -23.67 -3.48 -33.22
CA LYS A 64 -22.56 -3.86 -34.12
C LYS A 64 -21.97 -5.23 -33.79
N ASN A 65 -22.08 -5.68 -32.53
CA ASN A 65 -21.57 -6.98 -32.08
C ASN A 65 -22.67 -8.00 -31.77
N ALA A 66 -23.88 -7.81 -32.30
CA ALA A 66 -25.05 -8.61 -31.97
C ALA A 66 -24.85 -10.12 -32.19
N ALA A 67 -24.10 -10.53 -33.21
CA ALA A 67 -23.84 -11.94 -33.52
C ALA A 67 -23.10 -12.66 -32.37
N VAL A 68 -22.02 -12.07 -31.87
CA VAL A 68 -21.23 -12.63 -30.77
C VAL A 68 -22.01 -12.53 -29.45
N LEU A 69 -22.63 -11.39 -29.19
CA LEU A 69 -23.37 -11.15 -27.95
C LEU A 69 -24.60 -12.05 -27.82
N THR A 70 -25.24 -12.44 -28.92
CA THR A 70 -26.36 -13.39 -28.90
C THR A 70 -25.92 -14.77 -28.42
N LYS A 71 -24.77 -15.26 -28.88
CA LYS A 71 -24.22 -16.55 -28.42
C LYS A 71 -23.81 -16.51 -26.95
N VAL A 72 -23.13 -15.45 -26.55
CA VAL A 72 -22.73 -15.25 -25.15
C VAL A 72 -23.95 -15.21 -24.24
N LYS A 73 -25.00 -14.45 -24.59
CA LYS A 73 -26.25 -14.35 -23.81
C LYS A 73 -27.03 -15.67 -23.72
N ALA A 74 -26.79 -16.62 -24.62
CA ALA A 74 -27.41 -17.94 -24.57
C ALA A 74 -26.81 -18.83 -23.46
N VAL A 75 -25.63 -18.47 -22.91
CA VAL A 75 -25.00 -19.17 -21.80
C VAL A 75 -25.35 -18.47 -20.49
N PRO A 76 -26.10 -19.11 -19.57
CA PRO A 76 -26.43 -18.55 -18.27
C PRO A 76 -25.18 -18.28 -17.40
N LEU A 77 -25.35 -17.45 -16.38
CA LEU A 77 -24.38 -17.33 -15.30
C LEU A 77 -24.33 -18.63 -14.48
N SER A 78 -23.27 -18.83 -13.69
CA SER A 78 -23.09 -20.01 -12.83
C SER A 78 -24.24 -20.21 -11.83
N GLY A 79 -24.92 -19.13 -11.43
CA GLY A 79 -26.13 -19.15 -10.60
C GLY A 79 -27.45 -19.39 -11.36
N GLY A 80 -27.40 -19.68 -12.66
CA GLY A 80 -28.58 -19.93 -13.52
C GLY A 80 -29.32 -18.68 -14.00
N ALA A 81 -28.89 -17.48 -13.58
CA ALA A 81 -29.45 -16.22 -14.06
C ALA A 81 -29.08 -15.95 -15.53
N SER A 82 -29.97 -15.24 -16.23
CA SER A 82 -29.72 -14.82 -17.61
C SER A 82 -28.57 -13.83 -17.69
N ARG A 83 -27.64 -14.08 -18.60
CA ARG A 83 -26.52 -13.17 -18.88
C ARG A 83 -27.01 -11.96 -19.67
N THR A 84 -26.68 -10.76 -19.20
CA THR A 84 -26.99 -9.49 -19.86
C THR A 84 -25.71 -8.74 -20.20
N VAL A 85 -25.76 -7.87 -21.21
CA VAL A 85 -24.60 -7.05 -21.58
C VAL A 85 -24.43 -5.97 -20.52
N VAL A 86 -23.26 -5.91 -19.90
CA VAL A 86 -22.93 -4.89 -18.90
C VAL A 86 -23.02 -3.49 -19.54
N SER A 87 -23.49 -2.48 -18.81
CA SER A 87 -23.57 -1.12 -19.34
C SER A 87 -22.18 -0.48 -19.47
N ALA A 88 -22.01 0.46 -20.41
CA ALA A 88 -20.75 1.19 -20.54
C ALA A 88 -20.37 1.94 -19.24
N ALA A 89 -21.37 2.49 -18.53
CA ALA A 89 -21.16 3.21 -17.28
C ALA A 89 -20.67 2.28 -16.15
N SER A 90 -21.32 1.13 -15.98
CA SER A 90 -20.91 0.11 -14.99
C SER A 90 -19.51 -0.41 -15.30
N ALA A 91 -19.25 -0.71 -16.58
CA ALA A 91 -17.96 -1.22 -17.03
C ALA A 91 -16.82 -0.24 -16.73
N LYS A 92 -17.05 1.03 -17.04
CA LYS A 92 -16.12 2.13 -16.78
C LYS A 92 -15.89 2.33 -15.28
N SER A 93 -16.96 2.34 -14.49
CA SER A 93 -16.86 2.50 -13.02
C SER A 93 -16.00 1.39 -12.39
N HIS A 94 -16.25 0.14 -12.75
CA HIS A 94 -15.44 -0.98 -12.27
C HIS A 94 -13.98 -0.90 -12.72
N LEU A 95 -13.73 -0.55 -13.99
CA LEU A 95 -12.38 -0.38 -14.52
C LEU A 95 -11.62 0.71 -13.77
N GLN A 96 -12.24 1.87 -13.55
CA GLN A 96 -11.66 2.98 -12.81
C GLN A 96 -11.39 2.59 -11.35
N ALA A 97 -12.31 1.91 -10.67
CA ALA A 97 -12.12 1.43 -9.31
C ALA A 97 -10.96 0.43 -9.21
N SER A 98 -10.86 -0.49 -10.17
CA SER A 98 -9.77 -1.47 -10.29
C SER A 98 -8.41 -0.79 -10.52
N ILE A 99 -8.35 0.22 -11.40
CA ILE A 99 -7.15 1.02 -11.64
C ILE A 99 -6.76 1.79 -10.37
N THR A 100 -7.72 2.39 -9.67
CA THR A 100 -7.46 3.11 -8.41
C THR A 100 -6.89 2.16 -7.35
N LYS A 101 -7.43 0.95 -7.19
CA LYS A 101 -6.87 -0.06 -6.28
C LYS A 101 -5.43 -0.44 -6.66
N LEU A 102 -5.17 -0.64 -7.96
CA LEU A 102 -3.81 -0.90 -8.46
C LEU A 102 -2.87 0.28 -8.22
N ASN A 103 -3.38 1.51 -8.32
CA ASN A 103 -2.62 2.73 -8.08
C ASN A 103 -2.42 2.98 -6.58
N LEU A 104 -3.34 2.64 -5.69
CA LEU A 104 -3.12 2.72 -4.24
C LEU A 104 -2.03 1.73 -3.77
N SER A 105 -1.83 0.65 -4.53
CA SER A 105 -0.72 -0.29 -4.35
C SER A 105 0.66 0.24 -4.81
N VAL A 106 0.78 1.46 -5.36
CA VAL A 106 2.03 2.00 -5.97
C VAL A 106 3.14 2.38 -4.99
N HIS A 107 3.04 2.05 -3.71
CA HIS A 107 4.12 2.27 -2.75
C HIS A 107 5.18 1.14 -2.75
N ALA A 108 4.99 0.10 -3.56
CA ALA A 108 5.96 -0.99 -3.69
C ALA A 108 6.56 -1.03 -5.11
N SER A 109 7.89 -0.96 -5.20
CA SER A 109 8.61 -1.29 -6.43
C SER A 109 8.31 -2.73 -6.84
N ARG A 110 7.90 -2.96 -8.09
CA ARG A 110 7.55 -4.30 -8.59
C ARG A 110 8.74 -4.96 -9.26
N TYR A 111 8.98 -6.24 -8.96
CA TYR A 111 10.00 -7.05 -9.62
C TYR A 111 9.46 -7.68 -10.90
N ILE A 112 10.26 -7.67 -11.97
CA ILE A 112 10.04 -8.45 -13.19
C ILE A 112 11.35 -9.10 -13.66
N ALA A 113 11.26 -10.23 -14.35
CA ALA A 113 12.44 -11.00 -14.74
C ALA A 113 13.21 -10.33 -15.89
N THR A 114 12.51 -9.92 -16.95
CA THR A 114 13.12 -9.37 -18.18
C THR A 114 12.43 -8.09 -18.63
N GLU A 115 13.07 -7.35 -19.55
CA GLU A 115 12.51 -6.11 -20.09
C GLU A 115 11.24 -6.34 -20.93
N SER A 116 11.10 -7.49 -21.57
CA SER A 116 9.87 -7.88 -22.28
C SER A 116 8.68 -8.09 -21.35
N ASP A 117 8.91 -8.27 -20.04
CA ASP A 117 7.85 -8.41 -19.05
C ASP A 117 7.34 -7.06 -18.54
N LEU A 118 7.93 -5.94 -18.99
CA LEU A 118 7.42 -4.62 -18.65
C LEU A 118 6.03 -4.44 -19.27
N PRO A 119 5.03 -4.04 -18.48
CA PRO A 119 3.75 -3.64 -19.06
C PRO A 119 3.94 -2.38 -19.91
N ALA A 120 3.00 -2.09 -20.80
CA ALA A 120 3.04 -0.85 -21.58
C ALA A 120 3.17 0.37 -20.64
N CYS A 121 4.16 1.23 -20.92
CA CYS A 121 4.24 2.52 -20.25
C CYS A 121 3.17 3.43 -20.83
N ASN A 122 2.14 3.75 -20.05
CA ASN A 122 1.02 4.60 -20.46
C ASN A 122 0.70 5.60 -19.35
N SER A 123 -0.29 6.47 -19.58
CA SER A 123 -0.68 7.53 -18.65
C SER A 123 -1.03 7.03 -17.24
N LEU A 124 -1.49 5.79 -17.10
CA LEU A 124 -1.81 5.19 -15.79
C LEU A 124 -0.57 4.71 -15.03
N ARG A 125 0.55 4.53 -15.71
CA ARG A 125 1.80 4.03 -15.14
C ARG A 125 2.89 5.07 -15.04
N VAL A 126 2.63 6.31 -15.42
CA VAL A 126 3.61 7.40 -15.27
C VAL A 126 4.06 7.46 -13.80
N GLY A 127 5.38 7.37 -13.59
CA GLY A 127 6.00 7.34 -12.26
C GLY A 127 6.06 5.97 -11.58
N HIS A 128 5.47 4.91 -12.16
CA HIS A 128 5.62 3.55 -11.61
C HIS A 128 7.06 3.07 -11.74
N LEU A 129 7.58 2.44 -10.69
CA LEU A 129 8.95 1.94 -10.59
C LEU A 129 8.97 0.40 -10.65
N TYR A 130 9.71 -0.16 -11.61
CA TYR A 130 9.94 -1.59 -11.76
C TYR A 130 11.43 -1.91 -11.60
N PHE A 131 11.75 -3.02 -10.94
CA PHE A 131 13.11 -3.59 -10.93
C PHE A 131 13.16 -4.75 -11.93
N VAL A 132 14.07 -4.67 -12.90
CA VAL A 132 14.27 -5.71 -13.92
C VAL A 132 15.45 -6.57 -13.52
N GLY A 133 15.18 -7.85 -13.27
CA GLY A 133 16.18 -8.82 -12.81
C GLY A 133 17.32 -9.02 -13.80
N ALA A 134 16.99 -9.15 -15.09
CA ALA A 134 17.95 -9.47 -16.16
C ALA A 134 19.16 -8.54 -16.23
N ASP A 135 19.00 -7.24 -15.91
CA ASP A 135 20.10 -6.29 -15.84
C ASP A 135 20.31 -5.64 -14.46
N SER A 136 19.52 -6.06 -13.47
CA SER A 136 19.54 -5.54 -12.10
C SER A 136 19.46 -4.01 -12.08
N LYS A 137 18.49 -3.45 -12.83
CA LYS A 137 18.26 -2.00 -12.90
C LYS A 137 16.80 -1.66 -12.64
N PHE A 138 16.61 -0.53 -11.98
CA PHE A 138 15.31 0.10 -11.90
C PHE A 138 14.95 0.78 -13.21
N ARG A 139 13.68 0.72 -13.58
CA ARG A 139 13.07 1.45 -14.68
C ARG A 139 11.82 2.16 -14.18
N TYR A 140 11.57 3.36 -14.68
CA TYR A 140 10.34 4.09 -14.39
C TYR A 140 9.64 4.48 -15.68
N CYS A 141 8.32 4.55 -15.65
CA CYS A 141 7.53 4.94 -16.81
C CYS A 141 7.40 6.46 -16.86
N THR A 142 7.77 7.06 -17.99
CA THR A 142 7.73 8.52 -18.20
C THR A 142 6.39 8.99 -18.73
N SER A 143 6.12 10.30 -18.62
CA SER A 143 4.97 10.95 -19.26
C SER A 143 4.96 10.84 -20.78
N GLY A 144 6.10 10.52 -21.42
CA GLY A 144 6.21 10.24 -22.84
C GLY A 144 5.86 8.81 -23.24
N SER A 145 5.23 8.02 -22.34
CA SER A 145 4.87 6.62 -22.60
C SER A 145 6.08 5.70 -22.90
N ALA A 146 7.26 6.06 -22.39
CA ALA A 146 8.48 5.24 -22.51
C ALA A 146 9.01 4.84 -21.12
N TRP A 147 9.50 3.60 -21.03
CA TRP A 147 10.29 3.16 -19.87
C TRP A 147 11.69 3.76 -19.94
N GLN A 148 12.09 4.46 -18.88
CA GLN A 148 13.44 4.98 -18.73
C GLN A 148 14.22 4.14 -17.72
N LYS A 149 15.43 3.74 -18.12
CA LYS A 149 16.35 2.99 -17.27
C LYS A 149 17.07 3.94 -16.33
N ILE A 150 16.96 3.68 -15.04
CA ILE A 150 17.69 4.42 -14.03
C ILE A 150 19.10 3.84 -13.97
N THR A 151 20.06 4.62 -14.48
CA THR A 151 21.48 4.27 -14.44
C THR A 151 22.19 5.14 -13.43
N PHE A 152 22.55 4.57 -12.28
CA PHE A 152 23.43 5.22 -11.31
C PHE A 152 24.88 5.01 -11.76
N THR A 153 25.57 6.08 -12.19
CA THR A 153 27.03 6.03 -12.47
C THR A 153 27.87 6.42 -11.26
N THR A 154 27.25 6.99 -10.24
CA THR A 154 27.81 7.11 -8.89
C THR A 154 27.22 5.97 -8.08
N GLY A 155 28.00 5.27 -7.26
CA GLY A 155 27.54 4.10 -6.48
C GLY A 155 26.41 4.37 -5.47
N ALA A 156 25.80 5.55 -5.45
CA ALA A 156 24.65 5.92 -4.61
C ALA A 156 23.81 7.03 -5.27
N LEU A 157 22.50 7.03 -4.99
CA LEU A 157 21.59 8.15 -5.19
C LEU A 157 21.83 9.18 -4.07
N ASP A 158 22.08 10.44 -4.44
CA ASP A 158 22.38 11.53 -3.52
C ASP A 158 21.13 12.39 -3.31
N TRP A 159 20.38 12.07 -2.25
CA TRP A 159 19.11 12.74 -1.94
C TRP A 159 19.36 14.10 -1.28
N LYS A 160 18.86 15.17 -1.92
CA LYS A 160 18.96 16.57 -1.47
C LYS A 160 17.79 17.05 -0.62
N GLY A 161 16.82 16.18 -0.35
CA GLY A 161 15.63 16.55 0.43
C GLY A 161 14.55 17.21 -0.41
N THR A 162 13.69 17.97 0.26
CA THR A 162 12.56 18.69 -0.34
C THR A 162 12.93 20.16 -0.54
N LEU A 163 12.86 20.66 -1.78
CA LEU A 163 13.27 22.01 -2.18
C LEU A 163 12.19 22.65 -3.05
N SER A 164 12.06 23.98 -3.07
CA SER A 164 11.10 24.67 -3.95
C SER A 164 11.59 24.82 -5.39
N SER A 165 12.88 24.60 -5.63
CA SER A 165 13.52 24.71 -6.94
C SER A 165 14.73 23.78 -7.04
N ALA A 166 15.21 23.57 -8.27
CA ALA A 166 16.34 22.71 -8.52
C ALA A 166 17.64 23.25 -7.87
N PRO A 167 18.42 22.39 -7.19
CA PRO A 167 19.77 22.74 -6.73
C PRO A 167 20.64 23.30 -7.86
N SER A 168 21.44 24.33 -7.54
CA SER A 168 22.47 24.85 -8.44
C SER A 168 23.64 23.87 -8.56
N SER A 169 24.30 23.86 -9.72
CA SER A 169 25.46 23.01 -10.02
C SER A 169 25.23 21.50 -9.73
N PRO A 170 24.18 20.90 -10.29
CA PRO A 170 23.83 19.52 -9.97
C PRO A 170 24.88 18.52 -10.45
N GLN A 171 25.12 17.49 -9.64
CA GLN A 171 25.95 16.35 -10.04
C GLN A 171 25.07 15.16 -10.39
N LYS A 172 25.52 14.35 -11.34
CA LYS A 172 24.78 13.16 -11.77
C LYS A 172 24.48 12.26 -10.56
N GLY A 173 23.21 11.87 -10.42
CA GLY A 173 22.74 11.07 -9.28
C GLY A 173 22.11 11.89 -8.14
N TRP A 174 22.13 13.23 -8.20
CA TRP A 174 21.36 14.07 -7.29
C TRP A 174 19.87 13.89 -7.51
N ALA A 175 19.10 13.78 -6.44
CA ALA A 175 17.64 13.74 -6.48
C ALA A 175 17.02 14.63 -5.41
N TYR A 176 15.89 15.25 -5.69
CA TYR A 176 15.16 16.09 -4.72
C TYR A 176 13.65 16.05 -4.96
N LEU A 177 12.85 16.30 -3.93
CA LEU A 177 11.40 16.51 -4.05
C LEU A 177 11.13 18.01 -4.25
N ASN A 178 10.49 18.39 -5.34
CA ASN A 178 10.09 19.76 -5.56
C ASN A 178 8.78 20.07 -4.80
N SER A 179 8.84 20.91 -3.77
CA SER A 179 7.69 21.28 -2.95
C SER A 179 6.67 22.18 -3.65
N SER A 180 7.04 22.82 -4.76
CA SER A 180 6.16 23.73 -5.49
C SER A 180 5.27 23.01 -6.51
N ASN A 181 5.68 21.81 -6.96
CA ASN A 181 4.92 21.05 -7.95
C ASN A 181 4.74 19.56 -7.59
N ASN A 182 5.17 19.14 -6.40
CA ASN A 182 5.09 17.78 -5.88
C ASN A 182 5.70 16.71 -6.80
N LYS A 183 6.75 17.08 -7.55
CA LYS A 183 7.52 16.15 -8.39
C LYS A 183 8.89 15.88 -7.78
N THR A 184 9.26 14.60 -7.71
CA THR A 184 10.62 14.19 -7.45
C THR A 184 11.42 14.28 -8.73
N TYR A 185 12.55 14.98 -8.69
CA TYR A 185 13.48 15.13 -9.79
C TYR A 185 14.78 14.38 -9.52
N ILE A 186 15.43 13.89 -10.57
CA ILE A 186 16.78 13.31 -10.56
C ILE A 186 17.63 13.97 -11.65
N TYR A 187 18.88 14.30 -11.36
CA TYR A 187 19.81 14.86 -12.34
C TYR A 187 20.61 13.74 -13.00
N THR A 188 20.44 13.58 -14.31
CA THR A 188 21.04 12.48 -15.09
C THR A 188 22.38 12.85 -15.75
N GLY A 189 22.81 14.10 -15.60
CA GLY A 189 24.09 14.61 -16.10
C GLY A 189 23.96 15.67 -17.19
N SER A 190 22.76 15.85 -17.76
CA SER A 190 22.44 16.90 -18.73
C SER A 190 21.33 17.81 -18.19
N GLU A 191 20.27 17.22 -17.66
CA GLU A 191 19.10 17.94 -17.16
C GLU A 191 18.43 17.23 -15.98
N TRP A 192 17.44 17.89 -15.38
CA TRP A 192 16.62 17.33 -14.31
C TRP A 192 15.44 16.57 -14.90
N ASP A 193 15.46 15.25 -14.76
CA ASP A 193 14.38 14.36 -15.15
C ASP A 193 13.39 14.17 -14.00
N ILE A 194 12.10 13.99 -14.31
CA ILE A 194 11.08 13.68 -13.31
C ILE A 194 11.17 12.18 -12.99
N LEU A 195 11.52 11.85 -11.74
CA LEU A 195 11.58 10.48 -11.22
C LEU A 195 10.21 9.98 -10.75
N ALA A 196 9.43 10.87 -10.13
CA ALA A 196 8.07 10.60 -9.70
C ALA A 196 7.28 11.90 -9.69
N SER A 197 6.00 11.86 -10.06
CA SER A 197 5.07 12.96 -9.86
C SER A 197 3.99 12.52 -8.90
N GLY A 198 3.86 13.19 -7.75
CA GLY A 198 2.62 13.11 -6.99
C GLY A 198 1.51 13.63 -7.90
N GLY A 199 0.49 12.82 -8.17
CA GLY A 199 -0.61 13.19 -9.04
C GLY A 199 -1.22 14.51 -8.57
N SER A 200 -1.09 15.56 -9.38
CA SER A 200 -1.94 16.73 -9.27
C SER A 200 -3.24 16.37 -9.99
N SER A 201 -4.20 15.80 -9.27
CA SER A 201 -5.59 15.89 -9.71
C SER A 201 -6.01 17.36 -9.66
N SER A 202 -6.63 17.80 -10.74
CA SER A 202 -7.26 19.10 -10.93
C SER A 202 -7.93 19.66 -9.68
N SER A 203 -7.80 20.97 -9.48
CA SER A 203 -8.54 21.81 -8.53
C SER A 203 -9.95 21.31 -8.21
N GLY A 204 -10.04 20.50 -7.15
CA GLY A 204 -11.19 20.32 -6.27
C GLY A 204 -10.77 20.82 -4.89
N GLY A 205 -11.72 21.32 -4.09
CA GLY A 205 -11.49 22.09 -2.86
C GLY A 205 -10.40 21.53 -1.92
N GLY A 206 -9.80 22.44 -1.14
CA GLY A 206 -8.65 22.20 -0.26
C GLY A 206 -8.54 20.75 0.19
N GLY A 207 -7.44 20.10 -0.22
CA GLY A 207 -7.23 18.67 0.04
C GLY A 207 -7.53 18.37 1.50
N THR A 208 -8.43 17.42 1.72
CA THR A 208 -8.66 16.84 3.04
C THR A 208 -7.30 16.43 3.60
N ASN A 209 -7.06 16.76 4.87
CA ASN A 209 -5.86 16.35 5.59
C ASN A 209 -5.50 14.90 5.24
N GLY A 210 -4.22 14.60 5.05
CA GLY A 210 -3.78 13.21 4.89
C GLY A 210 -4.38 12.37 6.02
N LEU A 211 -4.98 11.22 5.72
CA LEU A 211 -5.65 10.39 6.72
C LEU A 211 -4.69 10.17 7.90
N ASN A 212 -5.11 10.55 9.11
CA ASN A 212 -4.26 10.43 10.28
C ASN A 212 -3.97 8.95 10.50
N SER A 213 -2.69 8.56 10.62
CA SER A 213 -2.36 7.21 11.06
C SER A 213 -2.50 7.15 12.57
N LEU A 214 -3.45 6.35 13.05
CA LEU A 214 -3.74 6.22 14.48
C LEU A 214 -3.11 4.96 15.05
N VAL A 215 -2.61 5.10 16.28
CA VAL A 215 -2.14 4.00 17.12
C VAL A 215 -3.00 3.99 18.37
N VAL A 216 -3.67 2.88 18.63
CA VAL A 216 -4.42 2.67 19.86
C VAL A 216 -3.78 1.53 20.62
N THR A 217 -3.48 1.77 21.89
CA THR A 217 -3.00 0.75 22.82
C THR A 217 -4.06 0.48 23.87
N THR A 218 -4.39 -0.78 24.08
CA THR A 218 -5.35 -1.22 25.10
C THR A 218 -4.79 -2.44 25.83
N THR A 219 -5.11 -2.58 27.11
CA THR A 219 -4.79 -3.80 27.87
C THR A 219 -5.42 -5.04 27.21
N GLU A 220 -4.63 -6.09 27.04
CA GLU A 220 -5.08 -7.41 26.60
C GLU A 220 -5.24 -8.34 27.82
N SER A 221 -6.43 -8.89 27.99
CA SER A 221 -6.71 -9.86 29.05
C SER A 221 -5.99 -11.18 28.81
N ALA A 222 -5.72 -11.94 29.88
CA ALA A 222 -5.17 -13.28 29.76
C ALA A 222 -6.08 -14.17 28.92
N GLY A 223 -5.51 -14.86 27.93
CA GLY A 223 -6.27 -15.64 26.97
C GLY A 223 -5.42 -16.19 25.82
N SER A 224 -6.06 -16.46 24.69
CA SER A 224 -5.43 -17.10 23.52
C SER A 224 -4.33 -16.27 22.87
N ASN A 225 -4.43 -14.94 22.92
CA ASN A 225 -3.43 -14.04 22.32
C ASN A 225 -2.23 -13.84 23.24
N CYS A 226 -2.47 -13.72 24.55
CA CYS A 226 -1.44 -13.63 25.58
C CYS A 226 -1.84 -14.46 26.79
N THR A 227 -1.13 -15.56 27.05
CA THR A 227 -1.44 -16.50 28.14
C THR A 227 -1.53 -15.83 29.52
N TYR A 228 -0.74 -14.79 29.75
CA TYR A 228 -0.66 -14.05 31.02
C TYR A 228 -1.16 -12.60 30.92
N GLY A 229 -1.95 -12.30 29.89
CA GLY A 229 -2.37 -10.94 29.55
C GLY A 229 -1.21 -10.12 28.97
N GLY A 230 -1.46 -8.84 28.67
CA GLY A 230 -0.46 -7.98 28.07
C GLY A 230 -1.03 -6.67 27.53
N GLN A 231 -0.43 -6.17 26.46
CA GLN A 231 -0.88 -4.99 25.72
C GLN A 231 -1.23 -5.37 24.28
N LYS A 232 -2.34 -4.85 23.78
CA LYS A 232 -2.75 -4.93 22.37
C LYS A 232 -2.53 -3.56 21.73
N ILE A 233 -1.77 -3.56 20.64
CA ILE A 233 -1.50 -2.38 19.82
C ILE A 233 -2.23 -2.54 18.50
N GLN A 234 -3.00 -1.53 18.12
CA GLN A 234 -3.76 -1.50 16.87
C GLN A 234 -3.35 -0.26 16.09
N THR A 235 -3.03 -0.44 14.81
CA THR A 235 -2.64 0.65 13.91
C THR A 235 -3.54 0.67 12.68
N GLY A 236 -3.90 1.86 12.21
CA GLY A 236 -4.73 2.01 11.02
C GLY A 236 -4.74 3.44 10.49
N LEU A 237 -5.52 3.65 9.43
CA LEU A 237 -5.75 4.95 8.83
C LEU A 237 -7.14 5.45 9.25
N ASP A 238 -7.17 6.60 9.92
CA ASP A 238 -8.39 7.34 10.26
C ASP A 238 -9.05 7.84 8.99
N SER A 239 -9.88 6.98 8.40
CA SER A 239 -10.41 7.12 7.05
C SER A 239 -11.59 8.09 7.00
N ASP A 240 -12.22 8.36 8.14
CA ASP A 240 -13.31 9.32 8.31
C ASP A 240 -12.90 10.59 9.07
N GLY A 241 -11.68 10.64 9.60
CA GLY A 241 -11.07 11.85 10.16
C GLY A 241 -11.66 12.24 11.51
N ASP A 242 -12.24 11.29 12.25
CA ASP A 242 -12.91 11.54 13.53
C ASP A 242 -11.96 11.49 14.74
N GLY A 243 -10.69 11.16 14.51
CA GLY A 243 -9.65 11.06 15.53
C GLY A 243 -9.69 9.78 16.34
N THR A 244 -10.53 8.81 15.98
CA THR A 244 -10.66 7.52 16.65
C THR A 244 -10.45 6.36 15.70
N LEU A 245 -9.68 5.35 16.14
CA LEU A 245 -9.46 4.17 15.30
C LEU A 245 -10.59 3.17 15.51
N GLN A 246 -11.54 3.10 14.58
CA GLN A 246 -12.60 2.10 14.66
C GLN A 246 -12.19 0.77 14.01
N SER A 247 -12.97 -0.28 14.26
CA SER A 247 -12.59 -1.65 13.91
C SER A 247 -12.38 -1.89 12.41
N SER A 248 -13.13 -1.18 11.56
CA SER A 248 -13.03 -1.23 10.11
C SER A 248 -11.76 -0.55 9.56
N GLN A 249 -11.12 0.31 10.34
CA GLN A 249 -9.93 1.07 9.95
C GLN A 249 -8.62 0.39 10.35
N ILE A 250 -8.67 -0.68 11.15
CA ILE A 250 -7.47 -1.37 11.65
C ILE A 250 -6.75 -2.07 10.49
N ALA A 251 -5.50 -1.66 10.25
CA ALA A 251 -4.63 -2.28 9.27
C ALA A 251 -3.76 -3.40 9.88
N LYS A 252 -3.36 -3.25 11.15
CA LYS A 252 -2.50 -4.23 11.84
C LYS A 252 -2.79 -4.26 13.33
N THR A 253 -2.71 -5.47 13.90
CA THR A 253 -2.80 -5.73 15.35
C THR A 253 -1.53 -6.45 15.79
N VAL A 254 -0.93 -6.02 16.90
CA VAL A 254 0.24 -6.63 17.53
C VAL A 254 -0.04 -6.82 19.01
N TYR A 255 0.42 -7.92 19.57
CA TYR A 255 0.28 -8.25 20.99
C TYR A 255 1.65 -8.28 21.66
N ILE A 256 1.77 -7.62 22.82
CA ILE A 256 2.94 -7.66 23.69
C ILE A 256 2.52 -8.35 24.98
N CYS A 257 2.95 -9.59 25.17
CA CYS A 257 2.49 -10.42 26.27
C CYS A 257 3.34 -10.28 27.53
N ASN A 258 2.70 -10.40 28.70
CA ASN A 258 3.36 -10.47 29.99
C ASN A 258 4.14 -11.78 30.15
N GLY A 259 5.16 -11.76 31.01
CA GLY A 259 5.90 -12.96 31.38
C GLY A 259 5.04 -13.93 32.21
N ALA A 260 5.44 -15.21 32.23
CA ALA A 260 4.83 -16.21 33.10
C ALA A 260 5.06 -15.89 34.58
N THR A 261 4.08 -16.20 35.43
CA THR A 261 4.27 -16.22 36.90
C THR A 261 5.35 -17.24 37.26
N GLY A 262 6.28 -16.85 38.15
CA GLY A 262 7.31 -17.75 38.63
C GLY A 262 6.71 -18.99 39.31
N SER A 263 7.39 -20.13 39.21
CA SER A 263 6.92 -21.37 39.85
C SER A 263 6.69 -21.17 41.36
N THR A 264 5.63 -21.76 41.90
CA THR A 264 5.40 -21.83 43.35
C THR A 264 6.62 -22.44 44.02
N GLY A 265 7.09 -21.82 45.11
CA GLY A 265 8.21 -22.35 45.88
C GLY A 265 7.91 -23.78 46.34
N ALA A 266 8.94 -24.62 46.44
CA ALA A 266 8.77 -25.99 46.91
C ALA A 266 8.02 -26.01 48.26
N THR A 267 7.04 -26.91 48.40
CA THR A 267 6.36 -27.16 49.68
C THR A 267 7.42 -27.50 50.73
N GLY A 268 7.38 -26.83 51.88
CA GLY A 268 8.27 -27.15 53.00
C GLY A 268 8.16 -28.61 53.42
N ALA A 269 9.19 -29.15 54.08
CA ALA A 269 9.18 -30.53 54.57
C ALA A 269 7.93 -30.81 55.43
N THR A 270 7.33 -32.00 55.26
CA THR A 270 6.09 -32.41 55.93
C THR A 270 6.17 -32.33 57.45
N GLY A 271 5.43 -31.39 58.03
CA GLY A 271 4.91 -31.41 59.41
C GLY A 271 3.40 -31.21 59.38
N ASP A 272 2.70 -31.36 60.51
CA ASP A 272 1.22 -31.53 60.63
C ASP A 272 0.31 -30.43 60.02
N ASN A 273 0.88 -29.40 59.40
CA ASN A 273 0.28 -28.65 58.30
C ASN A 273 1.42 -27.90 57.60
N GLY A 274 2.12 -28.55 56.67
CA GLY A 274 3.11 -27.87 55.83
C GLY A 274 2.43 -26.71 55.10
N THR A 275 2.79 -25.48 55.44
CA THR A 275 2.25 -24.30 54.75
C THR A 275 2.64 -24.39 53.28
N THR A 276 1.67 -24.23 52.38
CA THR A 276 1.94 -24.13 50.94
C THR A 276 3.02 -23.07 50.74
N GLY A 277 4.08 -23.41 49.99
CA GLY A 277 5.13 -22.45 49.66
C GLY A 277 4.53 -21.21 49.03
N ALA A 278 5.05 -20.03 49.36
CA ALA A 278 4.55 -18.78 48.79
C ALA A 278 4.50 -18.88 47.25
N THR A 279 3.38 -18.46 46.66
CA THR A 279 3.24 -18.32 45.21
C THR A 279 4.43 -17.55 44.66
N GLY A 280 5.02 -18.02 43.56
CA GLY A 280 6.11 -17.30 42.90
C GLY A 280 5.66 -15.90 42.49
N ALA A 281 6.60 -14.94 42.42
CA ALA A 281 6.28 -13.58 42.03
C ALA A 281 5.55 -13.54 40.68
N SER A 282 4.54 -12.67 40.57
CA SER A 282 3.83 -12.40 39.31
C SER A 282 4.83 -12.14 38.17
N GLY A 283 4.52 -12.64 36.98
CA GLY A 283 5.32 -12.38 35.80
C GLY A 283 5.41 -10.88 35.51
N LYS A 284 6.54 -10.44 34.97
CA LYS A 284 6.80 -9.02 34.69
C LYS A 284 5.87 -8.50 33.59
N ASN A 285 5.38 -7.27 33.75
CA ASN A 285 4.45 -6.66 32.80
C ASN A 285 5.15 -6.35 31.48
N GLY A 286 4.50 -6.64 30.35
CA GLY A 286 4.85 -6.05 29.06
C GLY A 286 4.28 -4.64 28.98
N LEU A 287 5.12 -3.63 28.77
CA LEU A 287 4.70 -2.23 28.65
C LEU A 287 5.02 -1.67 27.27
N VAL A 288 4.20 -0.69 26.88
CA VAL A 288 4.30 0.01 25.60
C VAL A 288 4.17 1.50 25.87
N THR A 289 5.03 2.30 25.27
CA THR A 289 4.89 3.76 25.26
C THR A 289 4.80 4.26 23.83
N VAL A 290 3.88 5.21 23.62
CA VAL A 290 3.69 5.88 22.34
C VAL A 290 3.91 7.37 22.59
N VAL A 291 4.90 7.93 21.92
CA VAL A 291 5.23 9.35 22.00
C VAL A 291 5.29 9.95 20.60
N ASP A 292 5.04 11.25 20.50
CA ASP A 292 5.20 11.96 19.23
C ASP A 292 6.68 11.95 18.83
N GLU A 293 6.93 11.52 17.59
CA GLU A 293 8.24 11.58 16.96
C GLU A 293 8.30 12.86 16.11
N GLY A 294 9.24 13.73 16.44
CA GLY A 294 9.49 14.93 15.66
C GLY A 294 9.98 14.63 14.24
N LYS A 295 9.88 15.62 13.36
CA LYS A 295 10.47 15.55 12.03
C LYS A 295 11.98 15.32 12.16
N GLY A 296 12.49 14.27 11.53
CA GLY A 296 13.89 13.90 11.68
C GLY A 296 14.28 12.65 10.91
N SER A 297 15.43 12.07 11.27
CA SER A 297 16.00 10.90 10.61
C SER A 297 15.13 9.65 10.70
N ASN A 298 14.35 9.50 11.78
CA ASN A 298 13.45 8.36 11.96
C ASN A 298 12.16 8.53 11.16
N CYS A 299 11.57 9.72 11.18
CA CYS A 299 10.37 10.06 10.43
C CYS A 299 10.49 11.44 9.78
N ILE A 300 10.58 11.46 8.44
CA ILE A 300 10.81 12.69 7.66
C ILE A 300 9.69 13.74 7.82
N ASN A 301 8.46 13.30 8.09
CA ASN A 301 7.31 14.17 8.33
C ASN A 301 6.89 14.25 9.81
N GLY A 302 7.64 13.61 10.71
CA GLY A 302 7.18 13.32 12.06
C GLY A 302 6.27 12.09 12.09
N GLY A 303 5.79 11.75 13.27
CA GLY A 303 4.86 10.64 13.46
C GLY A 303 4.83 10.16 14.90
N LYS A 304 4.81 8.85 15.11
CA LYS A 304 4.80 8.22 16.43
C LYS A 304 5.99 7.29 16.60
N LYS A 305 6.68 7.42 17.73
CA LYS A 305 7.65 6.45 18.22
C LYS A 305 6.94 5.51 19.18
N ILE A 306 7.04 4.22 18.90
CA ILE A 306 6.44 3.16 19.71
C ILE A 306 7.58 2.34 20.30
N SER A 307 7.74 2.40 21.62
CA SER A 307 8.71 1.60 22.37
C SER A 307 7.98 0.51 23.14
N TYR A 308 8.55 -0.68 23.20
CA TYR A 308 7.98 -1.79 23.96
C TYR A 308 9.06 -2.57 24.70
N GLY A 309 8.69 -3.17 25.82
CA GLY A 309 9.61 -3.92 26.66
C GLY A 309 8.94 -4.53 27.88
N THR A 310 9.74 -5.14 28.74
CA THR A 310 9.28 -5.76 29.98
C THR A 310 9.66 -4.87 31.15
N ASP A 311 8.69 -4.52 31.99
CA ASP A 311 8.85 -3.75 33.24
C ASP A 311 9.64 -4.57 34.27
N ALA A 312 10.96 -4.57 34.08
CA ALA A 312 11.89 -5.43 34.81
C ALA A 312 11.95 -5.02 36.28
N ASN A 313 11.90 -3.71 36.56
CA ASN A 313 11.91 -3.17 37.91
C ASN A 313 10.51 -3.13 38.58
N SER A 314 9.45 -3.41 37.83
CA SER A 314 8.06 -3.48 38.30
C SER A 314 7.53 -2.15 38.85
N ASN A 315 7.96 -1.03 38.29
CA ASN A 315 7.51 0.31 38.68
C ASN A 315 6.28 0.80 37.89
N GLY A 316 5.79 0.02 36.93
CA GLY A 316 4.62 0.34 36.11
C GLY A 316 4.89 1.32 34.96
N ALA A 317 6.16 1.65 34.68
CA ALA A 317 6.58 2.49 33.57
C ALA A 317 7.60 1.75 32.71
N LEU A 318 7.63 2.05 31.40
CA LEU A 318 8.66 1.50 30.52
C LEU A 318 9.89 2.41 30.55
N ASP A 319 10.90 2.02 31.32
CA ASP A 319 12.15 2.76 31.41
C ASP A 319 13.04 2.53 30.18
N SER A 320 13.96 3.47 29.90
CA SER A 320 14.87 3.37 28.76
C SER A 320 15.74 2.10 28.75
N SER A 321 16.09 1.57 29.93
CA SER A 321 16.85 0.33 30.09
C SER A 321 16.02 -0.93 29.88
N GLU A 322 14.70 -0.80 29.82
CA GLU A 322 13.74 -1.91 29.71
C GLU A 322 13.18 -2.06 28.29
N VAL A 323 13.49 -1.11 27.42
CA VAL A 323 13.07 -1.12 26.02
C VAL A 323 13.73 -2.30 25.30
N ALA A 324 12.91 -3.29 24.95
CA ALA A 324 13.32 -4.45 24.16
C ALA A 324 13.30 -4.14 22.66
N GLY A 325 12.46 -3.18 22.23
CA GLY A 325 12.40 -2.77 20.83
C GLY A 325 11.72 -1.42 20.64
N THR A 326 12.02 -0.80 19.50
CA THR A 326 11.43 0.47 19.07
C THR A 326 11.04 0.36 17.61
N THR A 327 9.83 0.81 17.30
CA THR A 327 9.37 0.98 15.92
C THR A 327 8.80 2.37 15.71
N TYR A 328 8.79 2.82 14.46
CA TYR A 328 8.33 4.15 14.08
C TYR A 328 7.15 4.02 13.12
N LEU A 329 6.09 4.77 13.42
CA LEU A 329 4.97 4.97 12.52
C LEU A 329 5.05 6.40 11.99
N CYS A 330 5.62 6.53 10.80
CA CYS A 330 5.85 7.83 10.20
C CYS A 330 4.62 8.33 9.46
N GLU A 331 4.33 9.62 9.61
CA GLU A 331 3.30 10.28 8.84
C GLU A 331 3.68 10.32 7.36
N LEU A 332 2.77 9.88 6.50
CA LEU A 332 2.87 10.09 5.06
C LEU A 332 2.44 11.53 4.79
N SER A 333 3.23 12.25 4.00
CA SER A 333 3.17 13.71 3.87
C SER A 333 1.75 14.28 3.77
N SER A 334 1.30 14.93 4.84
CA SER A 334 0.22 15.92 4.78
C SER A 334 0.83 17.26 4.38
N SER A 335 0.26 17.90 3.36
CA SER A 335 0.65 19.24 2.99
C SER A 335 0.04 20.25 3.96
N GLY A 336 0.86 20.82 4.86
CA GLY A 336 0.59 22.01 5.68
C GLY A 336 0.37 21.72 7.17
N SER A 337 0.88 22.48 8.15
CA SER A 337 1.53 23.81 8.19
C SER A 337 2.35 23.99 9.49
N GLY A 338 3.49 24.71 9.41
CA GLY A 338 4.20 25.43 10.52
C GLY A 338 4.75 24.60 11.69
N SER A 339 5.87 24.90 12.36
CA SER A 339 6.82 26.01 12.37
C SER A 339 8.13 25.54 13.04
N GLY A 340 9.28 26.16 12.69
CA GLY A 340 10.41 26.28 13.62
C GLY A 340 11.64 25.38 13.42
N SER A 341 12.62 25.95 12.71
CA SER A 341 14.06 26.03 13.03
C SER A 341 14.87 24.79 13.45
N GLY A 342 15.96 24.53 12.71
CA GLY A 342 17.22 24.07 13.32
C GLY A 342 17.95 22.92 12.63
N SER A 343 18.96 23.28 11.84
CA SER A 343 20.14 22.55 11.35
C SER A 343 20.50 21.19 11.96
N GLY A 344 20.94 20.25 11.12
CA GLY A 344 21.79 19.13 11.55
C GLY A 344 21.78 17.92 10.62
N SER A 345 22.81 17.79 9.79
CA SER A 345 23.08 16.67 8.88
C SER A 345 23.20 15.31 9.59
N GLY A 346 22.75 14.23 8.94
CA GLY A 346 23.00 12.87 9.41
C GLY A 346 22.19 11.81 8.66
N SER A 347 22.73 11.36 7.53
CA SER A 347 22.26 10.22 6.75
C SER A 347 22.42 8.90 7.52
N SER A 348 21.35 8.13 7.70
CA SER A 348 21.48 6.68 7.98
C SER A 348 20.19 5.92 7.61
N SER A 349 20.41 4.96 6.72
CA SER A 349 19.48 3.99 6.15
C SER A 349 18.77 3.11 7.19
N CYS A 350 17.46 2.91 7.02
CA CYS A 350 16.70 1.87 7.70
C CYS A 350 17.25 0.49 7.31
N SER A 351 17.89 -0.19 8.26
CA SER A 351 18.18 -1.62 8.19
C SER A 351 17.36 -2.31 9.26
N VAL A 352 16.41 -3.14 8.84
CA VAL A 352 15.70 -4.09 9.70
C VAL A 352 16.56 -5.33 9.83
N ASN A 353 17.11 -5.57 11.02
CA ASN A 353 17.52 -6.91 11.41
C ASN A 353 16.57 -7.38 12.51
N GLY A 354 15.81 -8.41 12.19
CA GLY A 354 14.99 -9.12 13.15
C GLY A 354 15.85 -10.00 14.05
N ALA A 355 15.42 -10.08 15.30
CA ALA A 355 15.51 -11.26 16.15
C ALA A 355 14.25 -11.26 17.03
#